data_AF-A0A016T8X7-F1
#
_entry.id   AF-A0A016T8X7-F1
#
_cell.length_a   1.000
_cell.length_b   1.000
_cell.length_c   1.000
_cell.angle_alpha   90.00
_cell.angle_beta   90.00
_cell.angle_gamma   90.00
#
_symmetry.space_group_name_H-M   'P 1'
#
loop_
_entity.id
_entity.type
_entity.pdbx_description
1 polymer ?
#
loop_
_entity_poly.entity_id
_entity_poly.type
_entity_poly.pdbx_seq_one_letter_code
_entity_poly.pdbx_strand_id
1 'polypeptide(L)'
;MLSRIDGEPSGPERPFSANGLMVYKKYWCNTLIHYVYTRALEVGWENLRLSLEEVASDTGIEVKEIVESLTGLCEYEWTRNNRSLVLKISEDSIMEIGKSIAEKNANRLLARIESLTPLFEQAARENE
;
A
#
# COMPACT_ATOMS: atom_id res chain seq x y z
N MET A 1 6.70 7.85 0.65
CA MET A 1 7.32 7.71 1.99
C MET A 1 8.81 7.69 1.78
N LEU A 2 9.56 8.58 2.45
CA LEU A 2 11.02 8.63 2.35
C LEU A 2 11.65 7.31 2.85
N SER A 3 11.00 6.62 3.78
CA SER A 3 11.40 5.28 4.27
C SER A 3 11.59 4.22 3.18
N ARG A 4 10.85 4.29 2.07
CA ARG A 4 11.07 3.40 0.91
C ARG A 4 12.40 3.67 0.19
N ILE A 5 12.85 4.93 0.22
CA ILE A 5 14.13 5.35 -0.38
C ILE A 5 15.28 5.03 0.58
N ASP A 6 15.04 5.17 1.88
CA ASP A 6 16.03 4.88 2.93
C ASP A 6 16.18 3.38 3.23
N GLY A 7 15.26 2.54 2.74
CA GLY A 7 15.29 1.08 2.89
C GLY A 7 14.87 0.56 4.27
N GLU A 8 14.46 1.45 5.17
CA GLU A 8 14.01 1.10 6.52
C GLU A 8 12.50 1.36 6.67
N PRO A 9 11.65 0.31 6.69
CA PRO A 9 10.23 0.46 6.98
C PRO A 9 10.05 1.13 8.35
N SER A 10 9.30 2.22 8.40
CA SER A 10 9.10 2.98 9.62
C SER A 10 7.66 3.41 9.80
N GLY A 11 7.19 3.30 11.03
CA GLY A 11 5.90 3.81 11.45
C GLY A 11 5.99 5.28 11.89
N PRO A 12 4.89 6.02 11.84
CA PRO A 12 4.77 7.33 12.49
C PRO A 12 5.02 7.25 14.01
N GLU A 13 5.54 8.34 14.58
CA GLU A 13 5.78 8.47 16.02
C GLU A 13 4.49 8.27 16.83
N ARG A 14 4.63 7.63 18.00
CA ARG A 14 3.54 7.29 18.92
C ARG A 14 3.62 8.17 20.18
N PRO A 15 2.49 8.44 20.87
CA PRO A 15 1.14 7.96 20.59
C PRO A 15 0.44 8.74 19.48
N PHE A 16 -0.52 8.08 18.81
CA PHE A 16 -1.39 8.73 17.84
C PHE A 16 -2.48 9.58 18.51
N SER A 17 -2.89 10.66 17.86
CA SER A 17 -4.24 11.20 18.08
C SER A 17 -5.29 10.24 17.50
N ALA A 18 -6.52 10.27 18.02
CA ALA A 18 -7.60 9.40 17.53
C ALA A 18 -7.84 9.56 16.01
N ASN A 19 -7.80 10.81 15.52
CA ASN A 19 -7.93 11.08 14.09
C ASN A 19 -6.70 10.62 13.30
N GLY A 20 -5.49 10.82 13.85
CA GLY A 20 -4.25 10.35 13.23
C GLY A 20 -4.26 8.84 13.02
N LEU A 21 -4.65 8.07 14.04
CA LEU A 21 -4.75 6.61 13.94
C LEU A 21 -5.71 6.19 12.83
N MET A 22 -6.88 6.84 12.71
CA MET A 22 -7.86 6.53 11.67
C MET A 22 -7.30 6.78 10.26
N VAL A 23 -6.58 7.89 10.08
CA VAL A 23 -5.92 8.22 8.80
C VAL A 23 -4.86 7.18 8.43
N TYR A 24 -4.01 6.79 9.39
CA TYR A 24 -2.99 5.75 9.16
C TYR A 24 -3.58 4.38 8.86
N LYS A 25 -4.59 3.93 9.62
CA LYS A 25 -5.30 2.67 9.34
C LYS A 25 -5.90 2.66 7.94
N LYS A 26 -6.57 3.74 7.54
CA LYS A 26 -7.11 3.86 6.18
C LYS A 26 -6.01 3.83 5.12
N TYR A 27 -4.88 4.51 5.36
CA TYR A 27 -3.74 4.51 4.46
C TYR A 27 -3.13 3.12 4.32
N TRP A 28 -2.86 2.42 5.43
CA TRP A 28 -2.28 1.07 5.41
C TRP A 28 -3.20 0.08 4.71
N CYS A 29 -4.49 0.04 5.04
CA CYS A 29 -5.44 -0.85 4.37
C CYS A 29 -5.48 -0.59 2.86
N ASN A 30 -5.59 0.66 2.42
CA ASN A 30 -5.60 0.97 0.99
C ASN A 30 -4.30 0.58 0.29
N THR A 31 -3.16 0.82 0.95
CA THR A 31 -1.84 0.49 0.39
C THR A 31 -1.67 -1.02 0.25
N LEU A 32 -2.09 -1.78 1.27
CA LEU A 32 -1.98 -3.24 1.28
C LEU A 32 -2.95 -3.90 0.30
N ILE A 33 -4.20 -3.43 0.19
CA ILE A 33 -5.15 -3.92 -0.81
C ILE A 33 -4.61 -3.68 -2.22
N HIS A 34 -4.08 -2.49 -2.49
CA HIS A 34 -3.47 -2.18 -3.79
C HIS A 34 -2.23 -3.03 -4.07
N TYR A 35 -1.42 -3.32 -3.05
CA TYR A 35 -0.26 -4.22 -3.17
C TYR A 35 -0.68 -5.65 -3.52
N VAL A 36 -1.63 -6.22 -2.77
CA VAL A 36 -2.19 -7.57 -3.02
C VAL A 36 -2.78 -7.65 -4.43
N TYR A 37 -3.58 -6.65 -4.83
CA TYR A 37 -4.14 -6.54 -6.17
C TYR A 37 -3.07 -6.54 -7.27
N THR A 38 -2.04 -5.71 -7.12
CA THR A 38 -0.96 -5.61 -8.11
C THR A 38 -0.21 -6.93 -8.24
N ARG A 39 0.13 -7.55 -7.11
CA ARG A 39 0.79 -8.86 -7.10
C ARG A 39 -0.08 -9.97 -7.69
N ALA A 40 -1.38 -9.97 -7.41
CA ALA A 40 -2.32 -10.91 -8.01
C ALA A 40 -2.38 -10.78 -9.53
N LEU A 41 -2.31 -9.57 -10.08
CA LEU A 41 -2.22 -9.35 -11.53
C LEU A 41 -0.90 -9.86 -12.13
N GLU A 42 0.21 -9.76 -11.40
CA GLU A 42 1.53 -10.20 -11.86
C GLU A 42 1.67 -11.72 -11.91
N VAL A 43 1.24 -12.43 -10.86
CA VAL A 43 1.50 -13.87 -10.70
C VAL A 43 0.25 -14.76 -10.85
N GLY A 44 -0.94 -14.15 -10.87
CA GLY A 44 -2.23 -14.83 -10.81
C GLY A 44 -2.68 -15.13 -9.37
N TRP A 45 -3.99 -15.04 -9.11
CA TRP A 45 -4.57 -15.20 -7.77
C TRP A 45 -4.20 -16.53 -7.09
N GLU A 46 -4.34 -17.65 -7.80
CA GLU A 46 -4.05 -19.00 -7.30
C GLU A 46 -2.57 -19.21 -6.91
N ASN A 47 -1.67 -18.40 -7.46
CA ASN A 47 -0.24 -18.46 -7.16
C ASN A 47 0.21 -17.41 -6.14
N LEU A 48 -0.70 -16.57 -5.66
CA LEU A 48 -0.36 -15.45 -4.80
C LEU A 48 0.17 -15.93 -3.45
N ARG A 49 1.46 -15.70 -3.21
CA ARG A 49 2.11 -15.87 -1.91
C ARG A 49 2.98 -14.65 -1.63
N LEU A 50 2.81 -14.07 -0.45
CA LEU A 50 3.50 -12.86 -0.04
C LEU A 50 4.32 -13.13 1.22
N SER A 51 5.59 -12.72 1.22
CA SER A 51 6.38 -12.59 2.45
C SER A 51 6.03 -11.27 3.14
N LEU A 52 5.92 -11.28 4.47
CA LEU A 52 5.67 -10.05 5.23
C LEU A 52 6.86 -9.09 5.14
N GLU A 53 8.08 -9.62 5.05
CA GLU A 53 9.31 -8.87 4.88
C GLU A 53 9.37 -8.18 3.51
N GLU A 54 8.99 -8.89 2.45
CA GLU A 54 8.87 -8.32 1.11
C GLU A 54 7.81 -7.20 1.08
N VAL A 55 6.63 -7.43 1.66
CA VAL A 55 5.59 -6.41 1.75
C VAL A 55 6.09 -5.20 2.54
N ALA A 56 6.80 -5.40 3.65
CA ALA A 56 7.35 -4.32 4.46
C ALA A 56 8.37 -3.48 3.68
N SER A 57 9.31 -4.15 3.01
CA SER A 57 10.30 -3.50 2.14
C SER A 57 9.61 -2.70 1.03
N ASP A 58 8.70 -3.33 0.30
CA ASP A 58 8.05 -2.74 -0.86
C ASP A 58 7.10 -1.61 -0.47
N THR A 59 6.46 -1.66 0.70
CA THR A 59 5.48 -0.65 1.14
C THR A 59 6.05 0.42 2.06
N GLY A 60 7.17 0.13 2.74
CA GLY A 60 7.71 0.96 3.83
C GLY A 60 6.88 0.89 5.11
N ILE A 61 5.89 -0.02 5.19
CA ILE A 61 5.05 -0.23 6.37
C ILE A 61 5.71 -1.28 7.26
N GLU A 62 5.76 -1.04 8.57
CA GLU A 62 6.28 -2.03 9.51
C GLU A 62 5.44 -3.32 9.54
N VAL A 63 6.10 -4.47 9.67
CA VAL A 63 5.45 -5.80 9.71
C VAL A 63 4.30 -5.87 10.72
N LYS A 64 4.45 -5.26 11.90
CA LYS A 64 3.38 -5.24 12.92
C LYS A 64 2.10 -4.57 12.42
N GLU A 65 2.23 -3.46 11.67
CA GLU A 65 1.09 -2.71 11.14
C GLU A 65 0.49 -3.43 9.93
N ILE A 66 1.32 -4.14 9.15
CA ILE A 66 0.85 -5.02 8.07
C ILE A 66 -0.03 -6.12 8.64
N VAL A 67 0.44 -6.84 9.66
CA VAL A 67 -0.31 -7.91 10.31
C VAL A 67 -1.59 -7.36 10.93
N GLU A 68 -1.53 -6.28 11.71
CA GLU A 68 -2.72 -5.66 12.31
C GLU A 68 -3.74 -5.24 11.24
N SER A 69 -3.28 -4.62 10.16
CA SER A 69 -4.17 -4.15 9.09
C SER A 69 -4.82 -5.30 8.34
N LEU A 70 -4.05 -6.33 7.94
CA LEU A 70 -4.58 -7.47 7.17
C LEU A 70 -5.54 -8.34 7.99
N THR A 71 -5.19 -8.62 9.24
CA THR A 71 -6.04 -9.39 10.17
C THR A 71 -7.31 -8.63 10.56
N GLY A 72 -7.31 -7.29 10.50
CA GLY A 72 -8.50 -6.47 10.66
C GLY A 72 -9.43 -6.44 9.44
N LEU A 73 -8.96 -6.87 8.27
CA LEU A 73 -9.72 -6.83 7.01
C LEU A 73 -10.44 -8.14 6.68
N CYS A 74 -9.94 -9.27 7.16
CA CYS A 74 -10.45 -10.58 6.75
C CYS A 74 -10.24 -11.64 7.83
N GLU A 75 -10.94 -12.77 7.67
CA GLU A 75 -10.66 -13.94 8.48
C GLU A 75 -9.24 -14.42 8.24
N TYR A 76 -8.57 -14.85 9.30
CA TYR A 76 -7.20 -15.30 9.24
C TYR A 76 -6.95 -16.51 10.14
N GLU A 77 -5.98 -17.31 9.75
CA GLU A 77 -5.52 -18.44 10.53
C GLU A 77 -3.99 -18.50 10.51
N TRP A 78 -3.40 -18.70 11.68
CA TRP A 78 -1.99 -19.06 11.75
C TRP A 78 -1.83 -20.54 11.44
N THR A 79 -0.83 -20.85 10.61
CA THR A 79 -0.39 -22.23 10.39
C THR A 79 0.05 -22.87 11.70
N ARG A 80 -0.04 -24.21 11.81
CA ARG A 80 0.27 -24.96 13.05
C ARG A 80 1.66 -24.68 13.64
N ASN A 81 2.63 -24.32 12.82
CA ASN A 81 3.99 -23.99 13.25
C ASN A 81 4.20 -22.49 13.53
N ASN A 82 3.15 -21.68 13.42
CA ASN A 82 3.14 -20.24 13.59
C ASN A 82 4.13 -19.47 12.69
N ARG A 83 4.51 -20.05 11.54
CA ARG A 83 5.46 -19.43 10.59
C ARG A 83 4.79 -18.70 9.44
N SER A 84 3.51 -18.97 9.19
CA SER A 84 2.78 -18.36 8.09
C SER A 84 1.37 -17.99 8.53
N LEU A 85 0.93 -16.82 8.08
CA LEU A 85 -0.42 -16.30 8.24
C LEU A 85 -1.20 -16.57 6.95
N VAL A 86 -2.33 -17.27 7.06
CA VAL A 86 -3.24 -17.51 5.94
C VAL A 86 -4.41 -16.55 6.09
N LEU A 87 -4.62 -15.72 5.07
CA LEU A 87 -5.73 -14.78 4.99
C LEU A 87 -6.81 -15.36 4.08
N LYS A 88 -8.05 -15.40 4.56
CA LYS A 88 -9.21 -15.81 3.77
C LYS A 88 -9.88 -14.57 3.23
N ILE A 89 -9.51 -14.20 2.02
CA ILE A 89 -10.01 -13.01 1.36
C ILE A 89 -10.60 -13.36 -0.01
N SER A 90 -11.70 -12.70 -0.37
CA SER A 90 -12.36 -12.91 -1.66
C SER A 90 -11.54 -12.28 -2.79
N GLU A 91 -11.29 -13.05 -3.85
CA GLU A 91 -10.65 -12.58 -5.08
C GLU A 91 -11.41 -11.40 -5.65
N ASP A 92 -12.73 -11.57 -5.89
CA ASP A 92 -13.59 -10.54 -6.49
C ASP A 92 -13.50 -9.22 -5.72
N SER A 93 -13.52 -9.28 -4.38
CA SER A 93 -13.44 -8.08 -3.55
C SER A 93 -12.08 -7.38 -3.65
N ILE A 94 -10.97 -8.13 -3.66
CA ILE A 94 -9.64 -7.53 -3.86
C ILE A 94 -9.52 -6.94 -5.26
N MET A 95 -10.03 -7.63 -6.28
CA MET A 95 -9.94 -7.19 -7.67
C MET A 95 -10.76 -5.92 -7.91
N GLU A 96 -11.98 -5.85 -7.36
CA GLU A 96 -12.84 -4.66 -7.46
C GLU A 96 -12.25 -3.46 -6.71
N ILE A 97 -11.92 -3.64 -5.41
CA ILE A 97 -11.43 -2.54 -4.57
C ILE A 97 -10.03 -2.10 -5.03
N GLY A 98 -9.16 -3.06 -5.34
CA GLY A 98 -7.80 -2.83 -5.84
C GLY A 98 -7.79 -2.01 -7.13
N LYS A 99 -8.65 -2.37 -8.09
CA LYS A 99 -8.84 -1.60 -9.33
C LYS A 99 -9.28 -0.16 -9.04
N SER A 100 -10.28 0.03 -8.16
CA SER A 100 -10.74 1.38 -7.78
C SER A 100 -9.63 2.22 -7.15
N ILE A 101 -8.77 1.62 -6.33
CA ILE A 101 -7.62 2.30 -5.72
C ILE A 101 -6.58 2.66 -6.78
N ALA A 102 -6.26 1.74 -7.69
CA ALA A 102 -5.32 1.96 -8.78
C ALA A 102 -5.75 3.13 -9.68
N GLU A 103 -7.02 3.16 -10.09
CA GLU A 103 -7.61 4.25 -10.88
C GLU A 103 -7.53 5.60 -10.16
N LYS A 104 -7.88 5.63 -8.86
CA LYS A 104 -7.77 6.86 -8.05
C LYS A 104 -6.32 7.35 -7.94
N ASN A 105 -5.37 6.43 -7.79
CA ASN A 105 -3.96 6.79 -7.71
C ASN A 105 -3.43 7.31 -9.05
N ALA A 106 -3.81 6.69 -10.17
CA ALA A 106 -3.46 7.17 -11.50
C ALA A 106 -4.01 8.59 -11.76
N ASN A 107 -5.28 8.83 -11.45
CA ASN A 107 -5.91 10.14 -11.61
C ASN A 107 -5.23 11.21 -10.75
N ARG A 108 -4.81 10.88 -9.51
CA ARG A 108 -4.05 11.81 -8.65
C ARG A 108 -2.69 12.16 -9.22
N LEU A 109 -2.00 11.19 -9.82
CA LEU A 109 -0.71 11.42 -10.46
C LEU A 109 -0.86 12.30 -11.70
N LEU A 110 -1.86 12.02 -12.56
CA LEU A 110 -2.17 12.83 -13.74
C LEU A 110 -2.48 14.28 -13.35
N ALA A 111 -3.38 14.49 -12.40
CA ALA A 111 -3.72 15.83 -11.93
C ALA A 111 -2.50 16.59 -11.36
N ARG A 112 -1.58 15.87 -10.71
CA ARG A 112 -0.35 16.47 -10.19
C ARG A 112 0.64 16.83 -11.30
N ILE A 113 0.79 15.98 -12.31
CA ILE A 113 1.61 16.27 -13.50
C ILE A 113 1.04 17.51 -14.19
N GLU A 114 -0.26 17.53 -14.49
CA GLU A 114 -0.94 18.66 -15.12
C GLU A 114 -0.74 19.97 -14.33
N SER A 115 -0.78 19.92 -13.00
CA SER A 115 -0.54 21.11 -12.17
C SER A 115 0.92 21.61 -12.19
N LEU A 116 1.89 20.73 -12.49
CA LEU A 116 3.31 21.04 -12.50
C LEU A 116 3.83 21.40 -13.91
N THR A 117 3.17 20.95 -14.98
CA THR A 117 3.55 21.24 -16.37
C THR A 117 3.80 22.74 -16.64
N PRO A 118 2.93 23.67 -16.19
CA PRO A 118 3.17 25.09 -16.41
C PRO A 118 4.44 25.64 -15.73
N LEU A 119 4.82 25.07 -14.58
CA LEU A 119 6.02 25.47 -13.83
C LEU A 119 7.30 25.04 -14.56
N PHE A 120 7.29 23.85 -15.16
CA PHE A 120 8.41 23.37 -15.98
C PHE A 120 8.58 24.19 -17.26
N GLU A 121 7.47 24.59 -17.90
CA GLU A 121 7.49 25.43 -19.11
C GLU A 121 7.95 26.87 -18.85
N GLN A 122 7.73 27.41 -17.64
CA GLN A 122 8.26 28.71 -17.24
C GLN A 122 9.76 28.64 -16.96
N ALA A 123 10.22 27.63 -16.21
CA ALA A 123 11.64 27.43 -15.93
C ALA A 123 12.47 27.18 -17.20
N ALA A 124 11.91 26.54 -18.22
CA ALA A 124 12.58 26.36 -19.51
C ALA A 124 12.76 27.68 -20.28
N ARG A 125 11.82 28.63 -20.15
CA ARG A 125 11.85 29.94 -20.81
C ARG A 125 12.75 30.97 -20.12
N GLU A 126 13.03 30.80 -18.83
CA GLU A 126 13.92 31.69 -18.07
C GLU A 126 15.41 31.33 -18.21
N ASN A 127 15.72 30.17 -18.82
CA ASN A 127 17.09 29.69 -19.05
C ASN A 127 17.55 29.80 -20.53
N GLU A 128 16.74 30.44 -21.39
CA GLU A 128 17.10 30.89 -22.75
C GLU A 128 17.41 32.39 -22.76
#